data_AF-A0A672P9L3-F1
#
_entry.id   AF-A0A672P9L3-F1
#
_cell.length_a   1.000
_cell.length_b   1.000
_cell.length_c   1.000
_cell.angle_alpha   90.00
_cell.angle_beta   90.00
_cell.angle_gamma   90.00
#
_symmetry.space_group_name_H-M   'P 1'
#
loop_
_entity.id
_entity.type
_entity.pdbx_description
1 polymer ?
#
loop_
_entity_poly.entity_id
_entity_poly.type
_entity_poly.pdbx_seq_one_letter_code
_entity_poly.pdbx_strand_id
1 'polypeptide(L)'
;MLFNPTGLNECLQEWEDLEKDYQQVQETHRLYKHKLEEVSRLQDSCSSSIARQRKKIKDLNESLQEKFLNSLVIIIFKHCGVTKRSHVNEFAFKDEYEKFKLYLTVLLLLFSFTCRFLVTYRVLDAHFNFLLVWYYCTLTIRESILINNGSKIKGWWVFQHYVSTFLSGVMLTWPDGELYQMFRNQFLSYSMYINFVQFLQYYYQSGCLYRLRALGERHNMDLTVEGFQSWMWRGLTFLLPFLFLGHFFQLYNGITLFQMAQLPEWKEWQVLMCGSTFLVLFMGNFFTTLGVVYHKYMDQDKAKAL
;
A
#
# COMPACT_ATOMS: atom_id res chain seq x y z
N MET A 1 -15.68 47.90 -51.92
CA MET A 1 -16.10 48.69 -53.09
C MET A 1 -14.85 48.83 -53.95
N LEU A 2 -14.86 48.28 -55.16
CA LEU A 2 -13.76 48.47 -56.10
C LEU A 2 -13.90 49.88 -56.67
N PHE A 3 -12.99 50.77 -56.28
CA PHE A 3 -12.81 52.06 -56.93
C PHE A 3 -12.49 51.79 -58.40
N ASN A 4 -13.17 52.47 -59.30
CA ASN A 4 -12.98 52.31 -60.74
C ASN A 4 -12.36 53.63 -61.23
N PRO A 5 -11.04 53.69 -61.46
CA PRO A 5 -10.33 54.94 -61.73
C PRO A 5 -10.84 55.56 -63.03
N THR A 6 -11.14 56.85 -62.99
CA THR A 6 -11.82 57.58 -64.07
C THR A 6 -10.86 58.30 -65.02
N GLY A 7 -9.56 58.39 -64.68
CA GLY A 7 -8.51 58.96 -65.53
C GLY A 7 -7.17 58.21 -65.50
N LEU A 8 -6.37 58.32 -66.57
CA LEU A 8 -5.08 57.65 -66.74
C LEU A 8 -4.10 57.91 -65.58
N ASN A 9 -4.12 59.12 -65.02
CA ASN A 9 -3.26 59.51 -63.91
C ASN A 9 -3.65 58.82 -62.60
N GLU A 10 -4.95 58.63 -62.33
CA GLU A 10 -5.45 57.88 -61.16
C GLU A 10 -5.06 56.41 -61.26
N CYS A 11 -5.14 55.84 -62.47
CA CYS A 11 -4.75 54.45 -62.72
C CYS A 11 -3.24 54.21 -62.55
N LEU A 12 -2.40 55.20 -62.92
CA LEU A 12 -0.95 55.15 -62.68
C LEU A 12 -0.61 55.26 -61.19
N GLN A 13 -1.34 56.08 -60.45
CA GLN A 13 -1.14 56.27 -59.01
C GLN A 13 -1.55 55.01 -58.23
N GLU A 14 -2.71 54.42 -58.54
CA GLU A 14 -3.14 53.15 -57.97
C GLU A 14 -2.16 52.01 -58.30
N TRP A 15 -1.57 52.01 -59.49
CA TRP A 15 -0.54 51.03 -59.87
C TRP A 15 0.72 51.18 -59.00
N GLU A 16 1.19 52.41 -58.78
CA GLU A 16 2.36 52.68 -57.94
C GLU A 16 2.12 52.32 -56.46
N ASP A 17 0.92 52.58 -55.95
CA ASP A 17 0.53 52.22 -54.58
C ASP A 17 0.40 50.69 -54.43
N LEU A 18 -0.17 50.00 -55.41
CA LEU A 18 -0.26 48.54 -55.42
C LEU A 18 1.13 47.86 -55.49
N GLU A 19 2.07 48.44 -56.24
CA GLU A 19 3.46 47.97 -56.30
C GLU A 19 4.16 48.09 -54.93
N LYS A 20 3.95 49.20 -54.22
CA LYS A 20 4.47 49.40 -52.85
C LYS A 20 3.86 48.44 -51.85
N ASP A 21 2.54 48.26 -51.88
CA ASP A 21 1.83 47.32 -51.02
C ASP A 21 2.32 45.88 -51.27
N TYR A 22 2.53 45.51 -52.54
CA TYR A 22 3.09 44.19 -52.89
C TYR A 22 4.50 43.99 -52.32
N GLN A 23 5.37 44.99 -52.41
CA GLN A 23 6.71 44.93 -51.81
C GLN A 23 6.67 44.81 -50.29
N GLN A 24 5.77 45.56 -49.62
CA GLN A 24 5.60 45.49 -48.17
C GLN A 24 5.09 44.11 -47.72
N VAL A 25 4.16 43.52 -48.46
CA VAL A 25 3.67 42.16 -48.21
C VAL A 25 4.79 41.14 -48.38
N GLN A 26 5.64 41.30 -49.40
CA GLN A 26 6.77 40.41 -49.65
C GLN A 26 7.82 40.45 -48.52
N GLU A 27 8.13 41.64 -47.98
CA GLU A 27 8.99 41.78 -46.79
C GLU A 27 8.36 41.17 -45.54
N THR A 28 7.07 41.43 -45.31
CA THR A 28 6.34 40.87 -44.17
C THR A 28 6.34 39.34 -44.20
N HIS A 29 6.17 38.75 -45.38
CA HIS A 29 6.26 37.29 -45.57
C HIS A 29 7.69 36.75 -45.28
N ARG A 30 8.75 37.45 -45.70
CA ARG A 30 10.13 37.07 -45.34
C ARG A 30 10.35 37.09 -43.83
N LEU A 31 9.89 38.14 -43.15
CA LEU A 31 9.98 38.26 -41.69
C LEU A 31 9.19 37.15 -40.99
N TYR A 32 7.98 36.84 -41.46
CA TYR A 32 7.17 35.73 -40.97
C TYR A 32 7.93 34.40 -41.06
N LYS A 33 8.53 34.08 -42.22
CA LYS A 33 9.33 32.86 -42.40
C LYS A 33 10.49 32.78 -41.41
N HIS A 34 11.21 33.88 -41.21
CA HIS A 34 12.31 33.92 -40.25
C HIS A 34 11.83 33.65 -38.82
N LYS A 35 10.74 34.30 -38.38
CA LYS A 35 10.17 34.04 -37.04
C LYS A 35 9.66 32.62 -36.89
N LEU A 36 9.09 32.03 -37.95
CA LEU A 36 8.65 30.63 -37.93
C LEU A 36 9.82 29.67 -37.73
N GLU A 37 10.96 29.90 -38.40
CA GLU A 37 12.18 29.12 -38.18
C GLU A 37 12.70 29.28 -36.74
N GLU A 38 12.67 30.49 -36.20
CA GLU A 38 13.13 30.76 -34.83
C GLU A 38 12.26 30.04 -33.79
N VAL A 39 10.93 30.09 -33.96
CA VAL A 39 9.98 29.33 -33.13
C VAL A 39 10.20 27.82 -33.28
N SER A 40 10.44 27.31 -34.49
CA SER A 40 10.72 25.90 -34.72
C SER A 40 12.00 25.45 -33.99
N ARG A 41 13.08 26.24 -34.06
CA ARG A 41 14.33 25.95 -33.35
C ARG A 41 14.13 25.92 -31.83
N LEU A 42 13.35 26.86 -31.29
CA LEU A 42 13.00 26.90 -29.88
C LEU A 42 12.16 25.67 -29.47
N GLN A 43 11.21 25.27 -30.31
CA GLN A 43 10.39 24.08 -30.09
C GLN A 43 11.25 22.80 -30.04
N ASP A 44 12.21 22.65 -30.96
CA ASP A 44 13.12 21.50 -30.99
C ASP A 44 14.04 21.46 -29.77
N SER A 45 14.57 22.63 -29.37
CA SER A 45 15.39 22.77 -28.17
C SER A 45 14.60 22.43 -26.89
N CYS A 46 13.36 22.90 -26.78
CA CYS A 46 12.48 22.61 -25.65
C CYS A 46 12.12 21.11 -25.62
N SER A 47 11.74 20.54 -26.76
CA SER A 47 11.35 19.12 -26.89
C SER A 47 12.50 18.19 -26.54
N SER A 48 13.71 18.48 -27.04
CA SER A 48 14.91 17.70 -26.70
C SER A 48 15.31 17.83 -25.23
N SER A 49 15.14 19.00 -24.62
CA SER A 49 15.36 19.22 -23.18
C SER A 49 14.36 18.44 -22.32
N ILE A 50 13.07 18.46 -22.68
CA ILE A 50 12.03 17.66 -22.01
C ILE A 50 12.34 16.16 -22.14
N ALA A 51 12.74 15.69 -23.32
CA ALA A 51 13.11 14.29 -23.53
C ALA A 51 14.31 13.87 -22.66
N ARG A 52 15.34 14.72 -22.55
CA ARG A 52 16.47 14.48 -21.63
C ARG A 52 16.04 14.43 -20.17
N GLN A 53 15.18 15.33 -19.73
CA GLN A 53 14.67 15.33 -18.35
C GLN A 53 13.84 14.08 -18.06
N ARG A 54 12.95 13.68 -18.97
CA ARG A 54 12.19 12.42 -18.85
C ARG A 54 13.10 11.21 -18.73
N LYS A 55 14.18 11.15 -19.52
CA LYS A 55 15.18 10.08 -19.42
C LYS A 55 15.89 10.07 -18.06
N LYS A 56 16.37 11.21 -17.58
CA LYS A 56 17.02 11.31 -16.26
C LYS A 56 16.10 10.88 -15.12
N ILE A 57 14.82 11.26 -15.15
CA ILE A 57 13.84 10.84 -14.14
C ILE A 57 13.68 9.32 -14.17
N LYS A 58 13.59 8.73 -15.37
CA LYS A 58 13.49 7.27 -15.53
C LYS A 58 14.72 6.56 -14.95
N ASP A 59 15.92 6.99 -15.33
CA ASP A 59 17.18 6.38 -14.87
C ASP A 59 17.36 6.51 -13.34
N LEU A 60 17.04 7.69 -12.77
CA LEU A 60 17.12 7.92 -11.32
C LEU A 60 16.12 7.03 -10.56
N ASN A 61 14.95 6.83 -11.16
CA ASN A 61 13.89 6.04 -10.58
C ASN A 61 14.22 4.55 -10.58
N GLU A 62 14.80 4.03 -11.67
CA GLU A 62 15.31 2.64 -11.73
C GLU A 62 16.40 2.41 -10.68
N SER A 63 17.34 3.36 -10.50
CA SER A 63 18.38 3.27 -9.47
C SER A 63 17.82 3.32 -8.04
N LEU A 64 16.78 4.13 -7.80
CA LEU A 64 16.12 4.19 -6.49
C LEU A 64 15.42 2.87 -6.16
N GLN A 65 14.74 2.27 -7.15
CA GLN A 65 14.13 0.95 -7.01
C GLN A 65 15.18 -0.10 -6.65
N GLU A 66 16.27 -0.19 -7.40
CA GLU A 66 17.34 -1.17 -7.16
C GLU A 66 17.92 -1.07 -5.75
N LYS A 67 18.21 0.16 -5.28
CA LYS A 67 18.77 0.38 -3.95
C LYS A 67 17.79 0.04 -2.83
N PHE A 68 16.52 0.41 -2.99
CA PHE A 68 15.47 0.09 -2.01
C PHE A 68 15.26 -1.43 -1.92
N LEU A 69 15.26 -2.12 -3.06
CA LEU A 69 15.14 -3.57 -3.16
C LEU A 69 16.30 -4.29 -2.48
N ASN A 70 17.54 -3.90 -2.77
CA ASN A 70 18.72 -4.49 -2.14
C ASN A 70 18.71 -4.30 -0.62
N SER A 71 18.25 -3.14 -0.13
CA SER A 71 18.09 -2.90 1.31
C SER A 71 17.07 -3.84 1.95
N LEU A 72 15.89 -3.99 1.34
CA LEU A 72 14.84 -4.90 1.82
C LEU A 72 15.30 -6.36 1.84
N VAL A 73 15.99 -6.81 0.79
CA VAL A 73 16.50 -8.18 0.69
C VAL A 73 17.53 -8.46 1.78
N ILE A 74 18.48 -7.55 2.03
CA ILE A 74 19.48 -7.68 3.11
C ILE A 74 18.79 -7.79 4.47
N ILE A 75 17.75 -6.98 4.69
CA ILE A 75 16.96 -6.99 5.92
C ILE A 75 16.24 -8.34 6.10
N ILE A 76 15.58 -8.84 5.06
CA ILE A 76 14.90 -10.15 5.04
C ILE A 76 15.89 -11.27 5.38
N PHE A 77 17.04 -11.33 4.70
CA PHE A 77 18.04 -12.37 4.90
C PHE A 77 18.67 -12.32 6.30
N LYS A 78 18.93 -11.12 6.83
CA LYS A 78 19.49 -10.94 8.18
C LYS A 78 18.57 -11.47 9.28
N HIS A 79 17.25 -11.42 9.07
CA HIS A 79 16.26 -11.91 10.03
C HIS A 79 15.80 -13.36 9.79
N CYS A 80 16.28 -14.05 8.74
CA CYS A 80 16.05 -15.48 8.49
C CYS A 80 16.91 -16.42 9.36
N GLY A 81 17.81 -15.90 10.21
CA GLY A 81 18.63 -16.73 11.10
C GLY A 81 17.78 -17.51 12.10
N VAL A 82 17.60 -18.81 11.87
CA VAL A 82 16.93 -19.72 12.80
C VAL A 82 17.93 -20.06 13.92
N THR A 83 17.72 -19.48 15.10
CA THR A 83 18.55 -19.69 16.30
C THR A 83 18.39 -21.13 16.81
N LYS A 84 19.52 -21.81 17.09
CA LYS A 84 19.60 -23.22 17.53
C LYS A 84 18.78 -23.49 18.81
N ARG A 85 18.23 -24.70 18.93
CA ARG A 85 17.33 -25.17 20.00
C ARG A 85 18.06 -25.43 21.33
N SER A 86 17.68 -24.72 22.40
CA SER A 86 17.96 -25.03 23.82
C SER A 86 16.84 -24.44 24.69
N HIS A 87 16.57 -24.94 25.91
CA HIS A 87 15.52 -24.41 26.80
C HIS A 87 15.78 -22.95 27.25
N VAL A 88 17.04 -22.51 27.31
CA VAL A 88 17.40 -21.10 27.54
C VAL A 88 17.09 -20.25 26.30
N ASN A 89 17.04 -20.86 25.11
CA ASN A 89 16.77 -20.17 23.84
C ASN A 89 15.28 -19.99 23.54
N GLU A 90 14.35 -20.61 24.28
CA GLU A 90 12.90 -20.47 24.04
C GLU A 90 12.42 -19.04 24.33
N PHE A 91 12.89 -18.44 25.43
CA PHE A 91 12.58 -17.05 25.79
C PHE A 91 13.29 -16.04 24.87
N ALA A 92 14.54 -16.33 24.49
CA ALA A 92 15.28 -15.49 23.55
C ALA A 92 14.62 -15.48 22.16
N PHE A 93 14.20 -16.66 21.67
CA PHE A 93 13.48 -16.80 20.41
C PHE A 93 12.16 -16.01 20.41
N LYS A 94 11.45 -16.01 21.54
CA LYS A 94 10.23 -15.22 21.71
C LYS A 94 10.48 -13.72 21.63
N ASP A 95 11.49 -13.21 22.31
CA ASP A 95 11.86 -11.79 22.25
C ASP A 95 12.31 -11.39 20.83
N GLU A 96 13.08 -12.24 20.16
CA GLU A 96 13.46 -12.08 18.75
C GLU A 96 12.23 -12.08 17.82
N TYR A 97 11.23 -12.93 18.08
CA TYR A 97 9.96 -12.95 17.35
C TYR A 97 9.16 -11.66 17.53
N GLU A 98 9.02 -11.15 18.77
CA GLU A 98 8.28 -9.91 19.05
C GLU A 98 8.96 -8.71 18.39
N LYS A 99 10.29 -8.62 18.47
CA LYS A 99 11.09 -7.60 17.78
C LYS A 99 10.97 -7.69 16.26
N PHE A 100 11.04 -8.91 15.72
CA PHE A 100 10.86 -9.16 14.29
C PHE A 100 9.50 -8.66 13.81
N LYS A 101 8.42 -9.01 14.53
CA LYS A 101 7.06 -8.59 14.19
C LYS A 101 6.94 -7.06 14.14
N LEU A 102 7.40 -6.37 15.18
CA LEU A 102 7.36 -4.91 15.25
C LEU A 102 8.15 -4.27 14.10
N TYR A 103 9.39 -4.72 13.90
CA TYR A 103 10.27 -4.18 12.89
C TYR A 103 9.69 -4.35 11.47
N LEU A 104 9.14 -5.53 11.16
CA LEU A 104 8.49 -5.77 9.86
C LEU A 104 7.19 -4.99 9.70
N THR A 105 6.39 -4.84 10.76
CA THR A 105 5.15 -4.04 10.73
C THR A 105 5.47 -2.57 10.39
N VAL A 106 6.49 -1.98 11.02
CA VAL A 106 6.92 -0.61 10.73
C VAL A 106 7.46 -0.49 9.30
N LEU A 107 8.25 -1.48 8.84
CA LEU A 107 8.76 -1.52 7.48
C LEU A 107 7.62 -1.57 6.45
N LEU A 108 6.63 -2.44 6.66
CA LEU A 108 5.46 -2.59 5.78
C LEU A 108 4.58 -1.33 5.79
N LEU A 109 4.44 -0.65 6.92
CA LEU A 109 3.74 0.64 7.02
C LEU A 109 4.41 1.71 6.17
N LEU A 110 5.73 1.87 6.30
CA LEU A 110 6.49 2.84 5.52
C LEU A 110 6.49 2.49 4.02
N PHE A 111 6.65 1.21 3.70
CA PHE A 111 6.68 0.77 2.30
C PHE A 111 5.32 0.97 1.62
N SER A 112 4.21 0.61 2.28
CA SER A 112 2.86 0.88 1.74
C SER A 112 2.57 2.38 1.62
N PHE A 113 3.05 3.22 2.53
CA PHE A 113 2.99 4.68 2.40
C PHE A 113 3.74 5.17 1.15
N THR A 114 4.97 4.70 0.92
CA THR A 114 5.75 5.02 -0.29
C THR A 114 5.03 4.60 -1.56
N CYS A 115 4.50 3.37 -1.63
CA CYS A 115 3.74 2.88 -2.79
C CYS A 115 2.43 3.65 -3.04
N ARG A 116 1.83 4.23 -1.98
CA ARG A 116 0.56 4.95 -2.11
C ARG A 116 0.72 6.40 -2.54
N PHE A 117 1.71 7.10 -1.98
CA PHE A 117 1.83 8.56 -2.11
C PHE A 117 3.02 9.04 -2.94
N LEU A 118 4.11 8.27 -2.97
CA LEU A 118 5.35 8.70 -3.61
C LEU A 118 5.55 8.06 -4.97
N VAL A 119 5.19 6.78 -5.10
CA VAL A 119 5.61 5.95 -6.24
C VAL A 119 4.48 5.03 -6.71
N THR A 120 4.10 5.12 -7.99
CA THR A 120 3.07 4.28 -8.61
C THR A 120 3.68 3.36 -9.67
N TYR A 121 4.43 2.35 -9.25
CA TYR A 121 4.96 1.33 -10.17
C TYR A 121 4.47 -0.06 -9.79
N ARG A 122 3.98 -0.81 -10.78
CA ARG A 122 3.54 -2.21 -10.62
C ARG A 122 4.60 -3.11 -10.02
N VAL A 123 5.87 -2.90 -10.40
CA VAL A 123 7.01 -3.65 -9.87
C VAL A 123 7.16 -3.42 -8.37
N LEU A 124 6.98 -2.19 -7.91
CA LEU A 124 7.11 -1.88 -6.48
C LEU A 124 5.97 -2.52 -5.68
N ASP A 125 4.75 -2.50 -6.22
CA ASP A 125 3.62 -3.20 -5.61
C ASP A 125 3.84 -4.72 -5.57
N ALA A 126 4.47 -5.31 -6.59
CA ALA A 126 4.80 -6.74 -6.61
C ALA A 126 5.78 -7.08 -5.47
N HIS A 127 6.80 -6.26 -5.23
CA HIS A 127 7.73 -6.45 -4.13
C HIS A 127 7.08 -6.27 -2.76
N PHE A 128 6.17 -5.30 -2.64
CA PHE A 128 5.36 -5.13 -1.43
C PHE A 128 4.51 -6.38 -1.13
N ASN A 129 3.78 -6.90 -2.13
CA ASN A 129 2.98 -8.11 -1.97
C ASN A 129 3.85 -9.35 -1.72
N PHE A 130 5.01 -9.47 -2.36
CA PHE A 130 5.97 -10.54 -2.07
C PHE A 130 6.46 -10.47 -0.61
N LEU A 131 6.77 -9.26 -0.12
CA LEU A 131 7.17 -9.06 1.27
C LEU A 131 6.03 -9.44 2.24
N LEU A 132 4.77 -9.15 1.91
CA LEU A 132 3.61 -9.58 2.69
C LEU A 132 3.48 -11.11 2.73
N VAL A 133 3.59 -11.79 1.59
CA VAL A 133 3.58 -13.26 1.51
C VAL A 133 4.69 -13.83 2.38
N TRP A 134 5.92 -13.34 2.23
CA TRP A 134 7.06 -13.79 3.03
C TRP A 134 6.86 -13.54 4.53
N TYR A 135 6.33 -12.36 4.89
CA TYR A 135 6.08 -11.99 6.27
C TYR A 135 5.07 -12.94 6.94
N TYR A 136 3.91 -13.14 6.31
CA TYR A 136 2.88 -14.03 6.87
C TYR A 136 3.30 -15.50 6.90
N CYS A 137 4.02 -15.99 5.86
CA CYS A 137 4.65 -17.31 5.91
C CYS A 137 5.62 -17.44 7.09
N THR A 138 6.49 -16.45 7.29
CA THR A 138 7.45 -16.47 8.40
C THR A 138 6.75 -16.43 9.76
N LEU A 139 5.67 -15.66 9.89
CA LEU A 139 4.84 -15.67 11.11
C LEU A 139 4.25 -17.05 11.37
N THR A 140 3.65 -17.71 10.38
CA THR A 140 3.08 -19.06 10.58
C THR A 140 4.11 -20.07 11.07
N ILE A 141 5.32 -20.04 10.53
CA ILE A 141 6.41 -20.95 10.95
C ILE A 141 6.86 -20.63 12.37
N ARG A 142 7.11 -19.35 12.68
CA ARG A 142 7.57 -18.93 14.01
C ARG A 142 6.51 -19.18 15.08
N GLU A 143 5.24 -18.96 14.78
CA GLU A 143 4.12 -19.24 15.69
C GLU A 143 3.92 -20.74 15.90
N SER A 144 4.12 -21.56 14.88
CA SER A 144 4.10 -23.02 15.02
C SER A 144 5.21 -23.51 15.97
N ILE A 145 6.40 -22.92 15.87
CA ILE A 145 7.52 -23.21 16.80
C ILE A 145 7.15 -22.76 18.23
N LEU A 146 6.55 -21.58 18.38
CA LEU A 146 6.14 -21.07 19.69
C LEU A 146 5.05 -21.94 20.34
N ILE A 147 4.08 -22.42 19.56
CA ILE A 147 3.06 -23.37 20.03
C ILE A 147 3.71 -24.66 20.52
N ASN A 148 4.66 -25.20 19.75
CA ASN A 148 5.42 -26.39 20.14
C ASN A 148 6.28 -26.16 21.40
N ASN A 149 6.71 -24.92 21.66
CA ASN A 149 7.40 -24.54 22.89
C ASN A 149 6.45 -24.23 24.06
N GLY A 150 5.13 -24.40 23.88
CA GLY A 150 4.13 -24.23 24.95
C GLY A 150 3.46 -22.86 25.02
N SER A 151 3.67 -21.97 24.03
CA SER A 151 2.91 -20.72 23.95
C SER A 151 1.44 -20.96 23.60
N LYS A 152 0.53 -20.30 24.34
CA LYS A 152 -0.91 -20.41 24.14
C LYS A 152 -1.41 -19.38 23.12
N ILE A 153 -1.41 -19.75 21.84
CA ILE A 153 -1.95 -18.94 20.74
C ILE A 153 -3.32 -19.52 20.34
N LYS A 154 -4.36 -18.68 20.18
CA LYS A 154 -5.68 -19.20 19.72
C LYS A 154 -5.61 -19.55 18.23
N GLY A 155 -6.29 -20.64 17.85
CA GLY A 155 -6.24 -21.18 16.49
C GLY A 155 -6.65 -20.20 15.38
N TRP A 156 -7.63 -19.33 15.63
CA TRP A 156 -8.03 -18.30 14.64
C TRP A 156 -6.86 -17.40 14.24
N TRP A 157 -6.02 -16.98 15.18
CA TRP A 157 -4.89 -16.06 14.93
C TRP A 157 -3.83 -16.70 14.03
N VAL A 158 -3.59 -17.99 14.20
CA VAL A 158 -2.70 -18.76 13.31
C VAL A 158 -3.36 -18.92 11.94
N PHE A 159 -4.66 -19.24 11.91
CA PHE A 159 -5.40 -19.46 10.67
C PHE A 159 -5.47 -18.21 9.78
N GLN A 160 -5.76 -17.04 10.35
CA GLN A 160 -5.81 -15.78 9.58
C GLN A 160 -4.47 -15.45 8.89
N HIS A 161 -3.32 -15.93 9.39
CA HIS A 161 -2.03 -15.73 8.73
C HIS A 161 -1.95 -16.53 7.44
N TYR A 162 -2.43 -17.78 7.43
CA TYR A 162 -2.54 -18.57 6.19
C TYR A 162 -3.46 -17.89 5.18
N VAL A 163 -4.61 -17.39 5.64
CA VAL A 163 -5.57 -16.65 4.80
C VAL A 163 -4.94 -15.37 4.24
N SER A 164 -4.13 -14.66 5.04
CA SER A 164 -3.45 -13.42 4.61
C SER A 164 -2.28 -13.68 3.66
N THR A 165 -1.55 -14.79 3.83
CA THR A 165 -0.57 -15.29 2.86
C THR A 165 -1.24 -15.56 1.53
N PHE A 166 -2.38 -16.26 1.53
CA PHE A 166 -3.14 -16.54 0.32
C PHE A 166 -3.61 -15.24 -0.36
N LEU A 167 -4.22 -14.32 0.40
CA LEU A 167 -4.65 -13.01 -0.11
C LEU A 167 -3.50 -12.26 -0.81
N SER A 168 -2.35 -12.16 -0.13
CA SER A 168 -1.17 -11.46 -0.65
C SER A 168 -0.58 -12.16 -1.88
N GLY A 169 -0.65 -13.49 -1.93
CA GLY A 169 -0.26 -14.29 -3.10
C GLY A 169 -1.17 -14.04 -4.31
N VAL A 170 -2.49 -14.00 -4.10
CA VAL A 170 -3.46 -13.65 -5.16
C VAL A 170 -3.20 -12.23 -5.67
N MET A 171 -3.01 -11.26 -4.78
CA MET A 171 -2.66 -9.88 -5.13
C MET A 171 -1.34 -9.78 -5.91
N LEU A 172 -0.33 -10.59 -5.57
CA LEU A 172 0.94 -10.65 -6.30
C LEU A 172 0.74 -11.10 -7.74
N THR A 173 -0.09 -12.12 -7.96
CA THR A 173 -0.39 -12.71 -9.28
C THR A 173 -1.41 -11.92 -10.11
N TRP A 174 -1.97 -10.84 -9.56
CA TRP A 174 -2.97 -10.04 -10.26
C TRP A 174 -2.31 -9.25 -11.41
N PRO A 175 -2.66 -9.48 -12.69
CA PRO A 175 -2.06 -8.75 -13.80
C PRO A 175 -2.30 -7.23 -13.71
N ASP A 176 -1.45 -6.45 -14.37
CA ASP A 176 -1.60 -4.98 -14.44
C ASP A 176 -2.73 -4.60 -15.40
N GLY A 177 -3.98 -4.73 -14.92
CA GLY A 177 -5.21 -4.40 -15.62
C GLY A 177 -5.97 -3.24 -14.98
N GLU A 178 -7.08 -2.84 -15.61
CA GLU A 178 -7.93 -1.76 -15.10
C GLU A 178 -8.50 -2.08 -13.71
N LEU A 179 -9.00 -3.30 -13.51
CA LEU A 179 -9.54 -3.76 -12.23
C LEU A 179 -8.48 -3.72 -11.12
N TYR A 180 -7.24 -4.11 -11.42
CA TYR A 180 -6.13 -3.98 -10.47
C TYR A 180 -5.93 -2.51 -10.08
N GLN A 181 -5.85 -1.59 -11.06
CA GLN A 181 -5.60 -0.17 -10.79
C GLN A 181 -6.73 0.49 -10.01
N MET A 182 -7.99 0.10 -10.26
CA MET A 182 -9.15 0.56 -9.50
C MET A 182 -9.05 0.16 -8.02
N PHE A 183 -8.65 -1.09 -7.73
CA PHE A 183 -8.57 -1.59 -6.36
C PHE A 183 -7.25 -1.27 -5.65
N ARG A 184 -6.17 -1.03 -6.40
CA ARG A 184 -4.79 -0.82 -5.90
C ARG A 184 -4.72 0.16 -4.74
N ASN A 185 -5.25 1.36 -4.93
CA ASN A 185 -5.14 2.41 -3.91
C ASN A 185 -5.90 2.05 -2.63
N GLN A 186 -7.05 1.37 -2.76
CA GLN A 186 -7.83 0.89 -1.65
C GLN A 186 -7.11 -0.23 -0.88
N PHE A 187 -6.48 -1.17 -1.58
CA PHE A 187 -5.64 -2.21 -0.98
C PHE A 187 -4.43 -1.63 -0.24
N LEU A 188 -3.73 -0.65 -0.82
CA LEU A 188 -2.59 0.01 -0.18
C LEU A 188 -3.02 0.81 1.06
N SER A 189 -4.15 1.52 1.00
CA SER A 189 -4.71 2.23 2.15
C SER A 189 -5.13 1.26 3.27
N TYR A 190 -5.74 0.13 2.93
CA TYR A 190 -6.03 -0.93 3.88
C TYR A 190 -4.75 -1.51 4.49
N SER A 191 -3.73 -1.76 3.67
CA SER A 191 -2.44 -2.29 4.12
C SER A 191 -1.73 -1.33 5.09
N MET A 192 -1.74 -0.03 4.81
CA MET A 192 -1.23 0.96 5.77
C MET A 192 -2.03 0.92 7.07
N TYR A 193 -3.36 0.92 6.96
CA TYR A 193 -4.25 0.92 8.12
C TYR A 193 -4.02 -0.30 9.01
N ILE A 194 -3.96 -1.51 8.45
CA ILE A 194 -3.80 -2.73 9.24
C ILE A 194 -2.42 -2.78 9.92
N ASN A 195 -1.35 -2.33 9.26
CA ASN A 195 -0.03 -2.25 9.88
C ASN A 195 0.02 -1.21 11.01
N PHE A 196 -0.71 -0.09 10.88
CA PHE A 196 -0.87 0.86 11.97
C PHE A 196 -1.62 0.25 13.16
N VAL A 197 -2.71 -0.48 12.91
CA VAL A 197 -3.45 -1.18 13.97
C VAL A 197 -2.58 -2.25 14.64
N GLN A 198 -1.81 -3.03 13.86
CA GLN A 198 -0.84 -4.01 14.40
C GLN A 198 0.21 -3.35 15.30
N PHE A 199 0.72 -2.18 14.94
CA PHE A 199 1.62 -1.41 15.79
C PHE A 199 0.96 -1.02 17.12
N LEU A 200 -0.28 -0.52 17.09
CA LEU A 200 -1.03 -0.18 18.31
C LEU A 200 -1.31 -1.42 19.18
N GLN A 201 -1.68 -2.53 18.54
CA GLN A 201 -1.91 -3.82 19.21
C GLN A 201 -0.65 -4.30 19.92
N TYR A 202 0.50 -4.26 19.25
CA TYR A 202 1.78 -4.61 19.83
C TYR A 202 2.06 -3.79 21.09
N TYR A 203 2.01 -2.46 21.00
CA TYR A 203 2.31 -1.58 22.15
C TYR A 203 1.36 -1.84 23.33
N TYR A 204 0.06 -1.97 23.04
CA TYR A 204 -0.94 -2.28 24.04
C TYR A 204 -0.66 -3.61 24.75
N GLN A 205 -0.35 -4.65 23.99
CA GLN A 205 -0.15 -6.00 24.49
C GLN A 205 1.16 -6.15 25.26
N SER A 206 2.26 -5.58 24.75
CA SER A 206 3.56 -5.57 25.43
C SER A 206 3.44 -4.87 26.79
N GLY A 207 2.74 -3.73 26.86
CA GLY A 207 2.49 -3.03 28.12
C GLY A 207 1.64 -3.84 29.11
N CYS A 208 0.63 -4.57 28.63
CA CYS A 208 -0.19 -5.44 29.48
C CYS A 208 0.60 -6.64 30.02
N LEU A 209 1.38 -7.31 29.17
CA LEU A 209 2.22 -8.44 29.56
C LEU A 209 3.32 -8.03 30.53
N TYR A 210 3.95 -6.87 30.32
CA TYR A 210 4.95 -6.33 31.24
C TYR A 210 4.39 -6.16 32.66
N ARG A 211 3.20 -5.56 32.81
CA ARG A 211 2.55 -5.40 34.12
C ARG A 211 2.29 -6.74 34.80
N LEU A 212 1.77 -7.75 34.06
CA LEU A 212 1.51 -9.05 34.65
C LEU A 212 2.78 -9.80 35.05
N ARG A 213 3.87 -9.65 34.29
CA ARG A 213 5.19 -10.18 34.69
C ARG A 213 5.70 -9.50 35.96
N ALA A 214 5.55 -8.18 36.06
CA ALA A 214 5.93 -7.43 37.26
C ALA A 214 5.10 -7.80 38.51
N LEU A 215 3.85 -8.21 38.32
CA LEU A 215 2.95 -8.68 39.38
C LEU A 215 3.18 -10.17 39.76
N GLY A 216 4.00 -10.91 39.01
CA GLY A 216 4.21 -12.34 39.22
C GLY A 216 3.01 -13.23 38.84
N GLU A 217 1.93 -12.65 38.30
CA GLU A 217 0.67 -13.34 38.01
C GLU A 217 0.67 -14.16 36.71
N ARG A 218 1.74 -14.11 35.90
CA ARG A 218 1.83 -14.87 34.64
C ARG A 218 3.15 -15.58 34.40
N HIS A 219 3.01 -16.77 33.82
CA HIS A 219 4.11 -17.56 33.31
C HIS A 219 4.73 -16.92 32.05
N ASN A 220 6.05 -17.02 31.90
CA ASN A 220 6.84 -16.26 30.93
C ASN A 220 6.56 -16.58 29.44
N MET A 221 5.73 -17.58 29.11
CA MET A 221 5.52 -18.08 27.74
C MET A 221 4.36 -17.46 26.95
N ASP A 222 3.53 -16.59 27.54
CA ASP A 222 2.41 -15.92 26.82
C ASP A 222 2.87 -14.79 25.88
N LEU A 223 2.48 -14.86 24.60
CA LEU A 223 2.88 -13.93 23.53
C LEU A 223 1.95 -12.72 23.41
N THR A 224 2.47 -11.67 22.78
CA THR A 224 1.68 -10.64 22.07
C THR A 224 1.00 -11.27 20.84
N VAL A 225 -0.09 -12.00 21.08
CA VAL A 225 -0.94 -12.57 20.01
C VAL A 225 -1.65 -11.42 19.31
N GLU A 226 -1.86 -11.45 17.99
CA GLU A 226 -2.66 -10.44 17.24
C GLU A 226 -4.13 -10.29 17.72
N GLY A 227 -4.50 -11.01 18.77
CA GLY A 227 -5.81 -11.01 19.40
C GLY A 227 -5.84 -10.60 20.86
N PHE A 228 -7.03 -10.19 21.27
CA PHE A 228 -7.32 -9.86 22.66
C PHE A 228 -7.56 -11.11 23.48
N GLN A 229 -6.90 -11.15 24.62
CA GLN A 229 -7.21 -12.08 25.68
C GLN A 229 -8.18 -11.41 26.68
N SER A 230 -9.06 -12.20 27.29
CA SER A 230 -10.15 -11.69 28.15
C SER A 230 -9.65 -10.78 29.29
N TRP A 231 -8.48 -11.08 29.85
CA TRP A 231 -7.84 -10.35 30.96
C TRP A 231 -7.29 -8.96 30.59
N MET A 232 -7.12 -8.64 29.30
CA MET A 232 -6.50 -7.40 28.83
C MET A 232 -7.49 -6.23 28.82
N TRP A 233 -8.10 -5.87 29.96
CA TRP A 233 -9.20 -4.88 29.96
C TRP A 233 -8.77 -3.42 30.08
N ARG A 234 -7.83 -3.11 30.97
CA ARG A 234 -7.42 -1.72 31.21
C ARG A 234 -6.81 -1.17 29.92
N GLY A 235 -7.54 -0.28 29.24
CA GLY A 235 -7.18 0.33 27.96
C GLY A 235 -7.71 -0.38 26.69
N LEU A 236 -8.49 -1.45 26.78
CA LEU A 236 -9.05 -2.14 25.61
C LEU A 236 -10.05 -1.26 24.85
N THR A 237 -10.85 -0.48 25.58
CA THR A 237 -11.84 0.46 25.02
C THR A 237 -11.20 1.47 24.07
N PHE A 238 -9.92 1.81 24.26
CA PHE A 238 -9.19 2.68 23.34
C PHE A 238 -8.89 1.99 22.01
N LEU A 239 -8.53 0.71 22.03
CA LEU A 239 -8.07 -0.03 20.85
C LEU A 239 -9.24 -0.63 20.04
N LEU A 240 -10.37 -0.89 20.71
CA LEU A 240 -11.57 -1.50 20.15
C LEU A 240 -12.14 -0.75 18.92
N PRO A 241 -12.26 0.59 18.92
CA PRO A 241 -12.73 1.33 17.75
C PRO A 241 -11.83 1.13 16.52
N PHE A 242 -10.51 1.10 16.70
CA PHE A 242 -9.56 0.87 15.60
C PHE A 242 -9.69 -0.54 15.03
N LEU A 243 -9.94 -1.55 15.88
CA LEU A 243 -10.13 -2.91 15.40
C LEU A 243 -11.40 -3.06 14.60
N PHE A 244 -12.52 -2.55 15.14
CA PHE A 244 -13.79 -2.62 14.42
C PHE A 244 -13.74 -1.85 13.12
N LEU A 245 -13.10 -0.67 13.09
CA LEU A 245 -12.88 0.06 11.84
C LEU A 245 -12.05 -0.77 10.85
N GLY A 246 -11.01 -1.48 11.29
CA GLY A 246 -10.26 -2.42 10.47
C GLY A 246 -11.10 -3.57 9.91
N HIS A 247 -11.95 -4.17 10.74
CA HIS A 247 -12.86 -5.24 10.32
C HIS A 247 -13.87 -4.73 9.29
N PHE A 248 -14.48 -3.56 9.52
CA PHE A 248 -15.37 -2.95 8.53
C PHE A 248 -14.64 -2.56 7.25
N PHE A 249 -13.35 -2.20 7.32
CA PHE A 249 -12.54 -1.99 6.12
C PHE A 249 -12.31 -3.32 5.36
N GLN A 250 -12.11 -4.45 6.05
CA GLN A 250 -12.06 -5.77 5.41
C GLN A 250 -13.38 -6.08 4.68
N LEU A 251 -14.53 -5.83 5.34
CA LEU A 251 -15.84 -5.99 4.72
C LEU A 251 -16.01 -5.06 3.51
N TYR A 252 -15.63 -3.79 3.64
CA TYR A 252 -15.70 -2.81 2.55
C TYR A 252 -14.89 -3.27 1.34
N ASN A 253 -13.65 -3.75 1.54
CA ASN A 253 -12.83 -4.32 0.47
C ASN A 253 -13.50 -5.54 -0.19
N GLY A 254 -14.07 -6.43 0.62
CA GLY A 254 -14.83 -7.58 0.12
C GLY A 254 -16.00 -7.14 -0.78
N ILE A 255 -16.83 -6.23 -0.29
CA ILE A 255 -17.99 -5.70 -1.03
C ILE A 255 -17.56 -5.01 -2.32
N THR A 256 -16.54 -4.15 -2.29
CA THR A 256 -16.01 -3.47 -3.49
C THR A 256 -15.59 -4.51 -4.54
N LEU A 257 -14.86 -5.55 -4.14
CA LEU A 257 -14.42 -6.59 -5.07
C LEU A 257 -15.60 -7.40 -5.65
N PHE A 258 -16.62 -7.70 -4.86
CA PHE A 258 -17.83 -8.36 -5.38
C PHE A 258 -18.64 -7.46 -6.32
N GLN A 259 -18.68 -6.15 -6.08
CA GLN A 259 -19.27 -5.18 -7.01
C GLN A 259 -18.48 -5.14 -8.32
N MET A 260 -17.15 -5.16 -8.25
CA MET A 260 -16.28 -5.21 -9.43
C MET A 260 -16.48 -6.52 -10.22
N ALA A 261 -16.78 -7.63 -9.56
CA ALA A 261 -17.10 -8.90 -10.22
C ALA A 261 -18.44 -8.89 -10.98
N GLN A 262 -19.28 -7.86 -10.82
CA GLN A 262 -20.52 -7.68 -11.58
C GLN A 262 -20.32 -6.84 -12.84
N LEU A 263 -19.13 -6.27 -13.05
CA LEU A 263 -18.84 -5.47 -14.25
C LEU A 263 -18.75 -6.39 -15.49
N PRO A 264 -19.29 -5.97 -16.65
CA PRO A 264 -19.30 -6.80 -17.86
C PRO A 264 -17.91 -7.15 -18.40
N GLU A 265 -16.86 -6.43 -17.98
CA GLU A 265 -15.47 -6.68 -18.36
C GLU A 265 -14.71 -7.61 -17.40
N TRP A 266 -15.39 -8.25 -16.44
CA TRP A 266 -14.73 -9.13 -15.48
C TRP A 266 -14.15 -10.39 -16.18
N LYS A 267 -12.82 -10.53 -16.14
CA LYS A 267 -12.12 -11.74 -16.61
C LYS A 267 -11.09 -12.26 -15.60
N GLU A 268 -10.75 -11.44 -14.62
CA GLU A 268 -9.68 -11.71 -13.66
C GLU A 268 -10.24 -12.43 -12.43
N TRP A 269 -9.88 -13.72 -12.28
CA TRP A 269 -10.33 -14.56 -11.17
C TRP A 269 -9.85 -14.05 -9.80
N GLN A 270 -8.78 -13.25 -9.79
CA GLN A 270 -8.19 -12.63 -8.60
C GLN A 270 -9.22 -11.76 -7.86
N VAL A 271 -10.14 -11.10 -8.58
CA VAL A 271 -11.20 -10.27 -8.00
C VAL A 271 -12.07 -11.09 -7.03
N LEU A 272 -12.57 -12.25 -7.50
CA LEU A 272 -13.42 -13.13 -6.71
C LEU A 272 -12.68 -13.75 -5.53
N MET A 273 -11.42 -14.17 -5.75
CA MET A 273 -10.62 -14.79 -4.69
C MET A 273 -10.25 -13.78 -3.61
N CYS A 274 -9.81 -12.57 -3.97
CA CYS A 274 -9.56 -11.51 -3.01
C CYS A 274 -10.84 -11.13 -2.25
N GLY A 275 -11.98 -10.98 -2.94
CA GLY A 275 -13.25 -10.64 -2.31
C GLY A 275 -13.70 -11.68 -1.27
N SER A 276 -13.63 -12.96 -1.65
CA SER A 276 -13.95 -14.09 -0.77
C SER A 276 -13.01 -14.14 0.44
N THR A 277 -11.71 -13.91 0.21
CA THR A 277 -10.70 -13.95 1.27
C THR A 277 -10.89 -12.81 2.27
N PHE A 278 -11.21 -11.60 1.80
CA PHE A 278 -11.54 -10.47 2.67
C PHE A 278 -12.79 -10.73 3.52
N LEU A 279 -13.82 -11.40 2.99
CA LEU A 279 -14.98 -11.80 3.77
C LEU A 279 -14.65 -12.84 4.85
N VAL A 280 -13.81 -13.83 4.55
CA VAL A 280 -13.36 -14.83 5.54
C VAL A 280 -12.61 -14.13 6.68
N LEU A 281 -11.68 -13.22 6.35
CA LEU A 281 -10.96 -12.42 7.34
C LEU A 281 -11.93 -11.58 8.17
N PHE A 282 -12.86 -10.86 7.54
CA PHE A 282 -13.85 -10.06 8.24
C PHE A 282 -14.67 -10.90 9.22
N MET A 283 -15.28 -11.99 8.76
CA MET A 283 -16.14 -12.81 9.59
C MET A 283 -15.38 -13.34 10.81
N GLY A 284 -14.24 -13.99 10.61
CA GLY A 284 -13.55 -14.59 11.75
C GLY A 284 -12.91 -13.56 12.68
N ASN A 285 -12.42 -12.42 12.17
CA ASN A 285 -11.90 -11.35 13.03
C ASN A 285 -13.01 -10.67 13.83
N PHE A 286 -14.14 -10.37 13.18
CA PHE A 286 -15.29 -9.74 13.80
C PHE A 286 -15.90 -10.63 14.89
N PHE A 287 -16.18 -11.90 14.59
CA PHE A 287 -16.73 -12.84 15.58
C PHE A 287 -15.75 -13.16 16.70
N THR A 288 -14.44 -13.26 16.42
CA THR A 288 -13.44 -13.48 17.47
C THR A 288 -13.36 -12.27 18.41
N THR A 289 -13.36 -11.05 17.88
CA THR A 289 -13.39 -9.83 18.71
C THR A 289 -14.68 -9.74 19.51
N LEU A 290 -15.84 -10.00 18.90
CA LEU A 290 -17.13 -10.03 19.60
C LEU A 290 -17.15 -11.07 20.72
N GLY A 291 -16.64 -12.28 20.48
CA GLY A 291 -16.55 -13.32 21.50
C GLY A 291 -15.73 -12.89 22.72
N VAL A 292 -14.64 -12.13 22.51
CA VAL A 292 -13.84 -11.57 23.62
C VAL A 292 -14.60 -10.51 24.40
N VAL A 293 -15.35 -9.64 23.70
CA VAL A 293 -16.19 -8.61 24.34
C VAL A 293 -17.34 -9.25 25.12
N TYR A 294 -18.00 -10.25 24.54
CA TYR A 294 -19.12 -10.96 25.14
C TYR A 294 -18.73 -11.72 26.40
N HIS A 295 -17.69 -12.57 26.32
CA HIS A 295 -17.20 -13.33 27.47
C HIS A 295 -16.89 -12.40 28.66
N LYS A 296 -16.37 -11.22 28.35
CA LYS A 296 -16.07 -10.24 29.36
C LYS A 296 -17.32 -9.59 29.99
N TYR A 297 -18.30 -9.21 29.18
CA TYR A 297 -19.54 -8.64 29.71
C TYR A 297 -20.18 -9.61 30.71
N MET A 298 -20.19 -10.91 30.36
CA MET A 298 -20.64 -11.97 31.26
C MET A 298 -19.80 -12.09 32.54
N ASP A 299 -18.47 -12.00 32.46
CA ASP A 299 -17.60 -12.07 33.65
C ASP A 299 -17.77 -10.86 34.58
N GLN A 300 -17.99 -9.66 34.01
CA GLN A 300 -18.27 -8.46 34.81
C GLN A 300 -19.63 -8.53 35.51
N ASP A 301 -20.65 -9.08 34.85
CA ASP A 301 -21.96 -9.27 35.45
C ASP A 301 -21.92 -10.30 36.59
N LYS A 302 -21.17 -11.40 36.40
CA LYS A 302 -20.92 -12.38 37.48
C LYS A 302 -20.18 -11.78 38.66
N ALA A 303 -19.17 -10.93 38.41
CA ALA A 303 -18.40 -10.28 39.48
C ALA A 303 -19.21 -9.19 40.23
N LYS A 304 -20.25 -8.62 39.61
CA LYS A 304 -21.18 -7.69 40.27
C LYS A 304 -22.30 -8.40 41.03
N ALA A 305 -22.59 -9.65 40.68
CA ALA A 305 -23.61 -10.49 41.31
C ALA A 305 -23.09 -11.26 42.54
N LEU A 306 -21.77 -11.23 42.78
CA LEU A 306 -21.06 -11.76 43.95
C LEU A 306 -20.76 -10.63 44.94
#